data_AF-A0A1V4WV60-F1
#
_entry.id   AF-A0A1V4WV60-F1
#
_cell.length_a   1.000
_cell.length_b   1.000
_cell.length_c   1.000
_cell.angle_alpha   90.00
_cell.angle_beta   90.00
_cell.angle_gamma   90.00
#
_symmetry.space_group_name_H-M   'P 1'
#
loop_
_entity.id
_entity.type
_entity.pdbx_description
1 polymer ?
#
loop_
_entity_poly.entity_id
_entity_poly.type
_entity_poly.pdbx_seq_one_letter_code
_entity_poly.pdbx_strand_id
1 'polypeptide(L)'
;MRKFLFIFIALFVLVSCSSKTPKKAENPVDLYVAGVNLMNAKKYDKAVDKFKAIREQYPFDPMALVAAVKLGDTYFLKKDYVLAAGTYEDYFKAHPDEENIPYILFRLGECYEKLSPSIDRDQANTVKGIERITYLRNRYPTSSYAKESESRLKRFIQKLADRELYVGEFYVRTAQYNACVIRLEDMLKRYPASKNMDKALFYLVTAHRELGNQDKSDAYLERLRKEYPKSIYSRSTVRQRKTLKVVREEEKKATSPGTTAASAPRAAASDPARASLQATGIPVASATTSTVPAAEATAATPQYKERKKKEIDLRPPEAEPAAQASPEPVKVAAVQTKPAESAAVTAPETKEQGKTVPEDRSKTRGADKALGFLDQKKPIDIVSDTMEGFDKEKYVFFKGSVVAKQDDLYIYSDTMEAFMSADTNEIEKANAKGNVRIIKQNRTATCKEALFDNLKGEIILKGNAVVTSGKDKVEGDVVTYYVNEDRAVVTAEKSKKAKVTIYPQKN
;
A
#
# COMPACT_ATOMS: atom_id res chain seq x y z
N MET A 1 -48.16 59.85 -8.32
CA MET A 1 -46.99 59.17 -7.74
C MET A 1 -47.17 57.65 -7.53
N ARG A 2 -48.32 57.16 -7.04
CA ARG A 2 -48.59 55.71 -6.87
C ARG A 2 -48.47 54.84 -8.14
N LYS A 3 -48.85 55.37 -9.32
CA LYS A 3 -48.73 54.66 -10.61
C LYS A 3 -47.27 54.55 -11.12
N PHE A 4 -46.41 55.51 -10.78
CA PHE A 4 -44.98 55.45 -11.10
C PHE A 4 -44.22 54.49 -10.16
N LEU A 5 -44.68 54.33 -8.91
CA LEU A 5 -44.11 53.38 -7.96
C LEU A 5 -44.32 51.90 -8.39
N PHE A 6 -45.47 51.59 -9.00
CA PHE A 6 -45.73 50.25 -9.53
C PHE A 6 -44.90 49.93 -10.80
N ILE A 7 -44.62 50.92 -11.63
CA ILE A 7 -43.77 50.74 -12.83
C ILE A 7 -42.31 50.51 -12.43
N PHE A 8 -41.83 51.17 -11.37
CA PHE A 8 -40.46 50.97 -10.88
C PHE A 8 -40.26 49.62 -10.18
N ILE A 9 -41.29 49.11 -9.47
CA ILE A 9 -41.25 47.78 -8.84
C ILE A 9 -41.36 46.67 -9.91
N ALA A 10 -42.14 46.88 -10.97
CA ALA A 10 -42.21 45.94 -12.10
C ALA A 10 -40.90 45.87 -12.91
N LEU A 11 -40.14 46.98 -12.99
CA LEU A 11 -38.84 47.02 -13.66
C LEU A 11 -37.73 46.32 -12.86
N PHE A 12 -37.86 46.22 -11.53
CA PHE A 12 -36.88 45.53 -10.68
C PHE A 12 -37.01 43.99 -10.70
N VAL A 13 -38.16 43.46 -11.11
CA VAL A 13 -38.40 42.00 -11.20
C VAL A 13 -37.81 41.38 -12.48
N LEU A 14 -37.52 42.19 -13.51
CA LEU A 14 -37.00 41.68 -14.80
C LEU A 14 -35.46 41.53 -14.86
N VAL A 15 -34.73 41.88 -13.80
CA VAL A 15 -33.25 41.77 -13.78
C VAL A 15 -32.77 40.47 -13.10
N SER A 16 -33.68 39.60 -12.63
CA SER A 16 -33.32 38.37 -11.91
C SER A 16 -33.29 37.10 -12.77
N CYS A 17 -32.77 37.20 -14.00
CA CYS A 17 -32.41 36.02 -14.80
C CYS A 17 -31.02 36.22 -15.41
N SER A 18 -29.99 36.23 -14.57
CA SER A 18 -28.63 35.88 -14.99
C SER A 18 -28.58 34.37 -15.19
N SER A 19 -29.04 33.89 -16.36
CA SER A 19 -28.89 32.50 -16.75
C SER A 19 -27.40 32.15 -16.79
N LYS A 20 -26.89 31.45 -15.78
CA LYS A 20 -25.62 30.74 -15.89
C LYS A 20 -25.77 29.80 -17.08
N THR A 21 -25.03 30.06 -18.15
CA THR A 21 -24.91 29.14 -19.27
C THR A 21 -24.62 27.75 -18.70
N PRO A 22 -25.30 26.68 -19.17
CA PRO A 22 -25.01 25.34 -18.68
C PRO A 22 -23.54 25.08 -19.00
N LYS A 23 -22.72 24.95 -17.94
CA LYS A 23 -21.31 24.56 -18.09
C LYS A 23 -21.33 23.25 -18.87
N LYS A 24 -20.77 23.26 -20.08
CA LYS A 24 -20.51 22.05 -20.86
C LYS A 24 -19.91 21.03 -19.90
N ALA A 25 -20.49 19.82 -19.82
CA ALA A 25 -19.94 18.76 -18.98
C ALA A 25 -18.47 18.56 -19.39
N GLU A 26 -17.54 18.90 -18.49
CA GLU A 26 -16.10 18.78 -18.73
C GLU A 26 -15.76 17.28 -18.82
N ASN A 27 -15.07 16.83 -19.88
CA ASN A 27 -14.65 15.43 -20.05
C ASN A 27 -13.72 15.02 -18.88
N PRO A 28 -13.76 13.77 -18.39
CA PRO A 28 -12.85 13.29 -17.34
C PRO A 28 -11.37 13.59 -17.60
N VAL A 29 -10.92 13.56 -18.86
CA VAL A 29 -9.53 13.92 -19.23
C VAL A 29 -9.25 15.41 -18.99
N ASP A 30 -10.15 16.31 -19.41
CA ASP A 30 -10.01 17.75 -19.19
C ASP A 30 -9.99 18.09 -17.70
N LEU A 31 -10.87 17.44 -16.91
CA LEU A 31 -10.90 17.57 -15.46
C LEU A 31 -9.57 17.13 -14.84
N TYR A 32 -9.00 16.04 -15.32
CA TYR A 32 -7.73 15.53 -14.82
C TYR A 32 -6.58 16.48 -15.14
N VAL A 33 -6.47 16.94 -16.39
CA VAL A 33 -5.48 17.93 -16.83
C VAL A 33 -5.58 19.19 -15.98
N ALA A 34 -6.79 19.71 -15.79
CA ALA A 34 -7.03 20.86 -14.94
C ALA A 34 -6.58 20.59 -13.49
N GLY A 35 -6.88 19.42 -12.95
CA GLY A 35 -6.45 18.98 -11.62
C GLY A 35 -4.93 18.93 -11.48
N VAL A 36 -4.23 18.32 -12.44
CA VAL A 36 -2.76 18.23 -12.46
C VAL A 36 -2.13 19.61 -12.57
N ASN A 37 -2.63 20.48 -13.44
CA ASN A 37 -2.15 21.86 -13.58
C ASN A 37 -2.33 22.65 -12.27
N LEU A 38 -3.47 22.49 -11.59
CA LEU A 38 -3.72 23.11 -10.30
C LEU A 38 -2.80 22.55 -9.20
N MET A 39 -2.55 21.24 -9.20
CA MET A 39 -1.63 20.57 -8.28
C MET A 39 -0.19 21.08 -8.46
N ASN A 40 0.28 21.19 -9.71
CA ASN A 40 1.60 21.73 -10.05
C ASN A 40 1.73 23.22 -9.68
N ALA A 41 0.65 23.99 -9.84
CA ALA A 41 0.55 25.36 -9.35
C ALA A 41 0.38 25.47 -7.82
N LYS A 42 0.47 24.36 -7.07
CA LYS A 42 0.28 24.25 -5.61
C LYS A 42 -1.09 24.72 -5.11
N LYS A 43 -2.08 24.82 -6.00
CA LYS A 43 -3.48 25.14 -5.68
C LYS A 43 -4.22 23.86 -5.29
N TYR A 44 -3.77 23.23 -4.21
CA TYR A 44 -4.17 21.86 -3.84
C TYR A 44 -5.67 21.68 -3.61
N ASP A 45 -6.35 22.65 -2.98
CA ASP A 45 -7.81 22.55 -2.76
C ASP A 45 -8.58 22.45 -4.06
N LYS A 46 -8.24 23.30 -5.04
CA LYS A 46 -8.89 23.28 -6.36
C LYS A 46 -8.54 22.01 -7.14
N ALA A 47 -7.32 21.49 -6.98
CA ALA A 47 -6.93 20.22 -7.59
C ALA A 47 -7.72 19.04 -7.00
N VAL A 48 -7.91 19.02 -5.67
CA VAL A 48 -8.76 18.05 -4.98
C VAL A 48 -10.18 18.06 -5.54
N ASP A 49 -10.77 19.24 -5.72
CA ASP A 49 -12.12 19.38 -6.28
C ASP A 49 -12.21 18.76 -7.68
N LYS A 50 -11.19 18.97 -8.52
CA LYS A 50 -11.12 18.40 -9.87
C LYS A 50 -11.02 16.87 -9.85
N PHE A 51 -10.13 16.30 -9.03
CA PHE A 51 -10.00 14.84 -8.97
C PHE A 51 -11.21 14.16 -8.32
N LYS A 52 -11.86 14.79 -7.33
CA LYS A 52 -13.12 14.30 -6.77
C LYS A 52 -14.24 14.31 -7.81
N ALA A 53 -14.37 15.39 -8.57
CA ALA A 53 -15.39 15.48 -9.62
C ALA A 53 -15.29 14.32 -10.62
N ILE A 54 -14.08 13.89 -10.99
CA ILE A 54 -13.91 12.73 -11.88
C ILE A 54 -14.49 11.46 -11.23
N ARG A 55 -14.17 11.20 -9.96
CA ARG A 55 -14.63 10.00 -9.25
C ARG A 55 -16.15 9.99 -9.03
N GLU A 56 -16.74 11.16 -8.83
CA GLU A 56 -18.17 11.31 -8.55
C GLU A 56 -19.01 11.29 -9.83
N GLN A 57 -18.55 11.95 -10.88
CA GLN A 57 -19.29 12.09 -12.15
C GLN A 57 -19.03 10.94 -13.11
N TYR A 58 -17.86 10.30 -13.02
CA TYR A 58 -17.42 9.25 -13.95
C TYR A 58 -16.89 8.00 -13.20
N PRO A 59 -17.64 7.40 -12.25
CA PRO A 59 -17.14 6.35 -11.36
C PRO A 59 -16.68 5.06 -12.05
N PHE A 60 -17.19 4.78 -13.26
CA PHE A 60 -16.81 3.61 -14.06
C PHE A 60 -15.82 3.93 -15.18
N ASP A 61 -15.46 5.20 -15.36
CA ASP A 61 -14.46 5.58 -16.34
C ASP A 61 -13.06 5.20 -15.83
N PRO A 62 -12.19 4.62 -16.67
CA PRO A 62 -10.81 4.30 -16.30
C PRO A 62 -10.04 5.47 -15.64
N MET A 63 -10.37 6.71 -16.00
CA MET A 63 -9.76 7.90 -15.43
C MET A 63 -10.07 8.08 -13.94
N ALA A 64 -11.16 7.52 -13.42
CA ALA A 64 -11.49 7.60 -12.01
C ALA A 64 -10.43 6.90 -11.13
N LEU A 65 -9.81 5.81 -11.62
CA LEU A 65 -8.74 5.12 -10.93
C LEU A 65 -7.48 6.00 -10.87
N VAL A 66 -7.08 6.58 -11.99
CA VAL A 66 -5.90 7.48 -12.06
C VAL A 66 -6.13 8.74 -11.23
N ALA A 67 -7.33 9.31 -11.28
CA ALA A 67 -7.73 10.45 -10.47
C ALA A 67 -7.71 10.13 -8.97
N ALA A 68 -8.09 8.92 -8.54
CA ALA A 68 -8.01 8.52 -7.13
C ALA A 68 -6.58 8.50 -6.61
N VAL A 69 -5.62 8.04 -7.43
CA VAL A 69 -4.20 8.07 -7.08
C VAL A 69 -3.70 9.52 -6.98
N LYS A 70 -3.97 10.36 -7.99
CA LYS A 70 -3.57 11.77 -7.96
C LYS A 70 -4.26 12.57 -6.85
N LEU A 71 -5.47 12.19 -6.45
CA LEU A 71 -6.16 12.76 -5.29
C LEU A 71 -5.38 12.49 -4.00
N GLY A 72 -4.93 11.24 -3.79
CA GLY A 72 -4.05 10.88 -2.67
C GLY A 72 -2.73 11.66 -2.71
N ASP A 73 -2.12 11.78 -3.90
CA ASP A 73 -0.89 12.54 -4.11
C ASP A 73 -1.07 14.01 -3.75
N THR A 74 -2.18 14.59 -4.16
CA THR A 74 -2.54 15.98 -3.89
C THR A 74 -2.71 16.23 -2.39
N TYR A 75 -3.41 15.34 -1.67
CA TYR A 75 -3.53 15.45 -0.21
C TYR A 75 -2.18 15.34 0.48
N PHE A 76 -1.30 14.45 0.02
CA PHE A 76 0.04 14.31 0.57
C PHE A 76 0.88 15.56 0.36
N LEU A 77 0.85 16.15 -0.85
CA LEU A 77 1.55 17.39 -1.18
C LEU A 77 1.01 18.58 -0.37
N LYS A 78 -0.31 18.60 -0.12
CA LYS A 78 -0.98 19.52 0.80
C LYS A 78 -0.59 19.29 2.27
N LYS A 79 0.14 18.22 2.60
CA LYS A 79 0.48 17.75 3.95
C LYS A 79 -0.71 17.29 4.78
N ASP A 80 -1.84 17.03 4.12
CA ASP A 80 -3.00 16.40 4.75
C ASP A 80 -2.82 14.88 4.75
N TYR A 81 -1.89 14.41 5.57
CA TYR A 81 -1.48 13.01 5.58
C TYR A 81 -2.59 12.07 6.03
N VAL A 82 -3.57 12.56 6.80
CA VAL A 82 -4.73 11.76 7.21
C VAL A 82 -5.63 11.48 6.02
N LEU A 83 -6.01 12.50 5.24
CA LEU A 83 -6.80 12.30 4.03
C LEU A 83 -6.04 11.54 2.94
N ALA A 84 -4.72 11.80 2.82
CA ALA A 84 -3.87 11.05 1.90
C ALA A 84 -3.87 9.55 2.24
N ALA A 85 -3.57 9.21 3.49
CA ALA A 85 -3.57 7.82 3.96
C ALA A 85 -4.95 7.18 3.75
N GLY A 86 -6.03 7.86 4.12
CA GLY A 86 -7.40 7.37 3.89
C GLY A 86 -7.68 7.08 2.41
N THR A 87 -7.31 8.01 1.52
CA THR A 87 -7.52 7.85 0.07
C THR A 87 -6.75 6.65 -0.50
N TYR A 88 -5.49 6.49 -0.11
CA TYR A 88 -4.68 5.34 -0.54
C TYR A 88 -5.14 4.02 0.07
N GLU A 89 -5.59 4.02 1.32
CA GLU A 89 -6.16 2.85 1.99
C GLU A 89 -7.42 2.36 1.26
N ASP A 90 -8.30 3.28 0.89
CA ASP A 90 -9.53 2.97 0.18
C ASP A 90 -9.22 2.43 -1.23
N TYR A 91 -8.25 3.04 -1.93
CA TYR A 91 -7.77 2.54 -3.22
C TYR A 91 -7.23 1.11 -3.09
N PHE A 92 -6.35 0.86 -2.12
CA PHE A 92 -5.75 -0.45 -1.90
C PHE A 92 -6.79 -1.52 -1.57
N LYS A 93 -7.81 -1.20 -0.77
CA LYS A 93 -8.89 -2.13 -0.42
C LYS A 93 -9.82 -2.41 -1.60
N ALA A 94 -10.14 -1.39 -2.39
CA ALA A 94 -11.07 -1.53 -3.51
C ALA A 94 -10.41 -2.22 -4.72
N HIS A 95 -9.10 -2.05 -4.91
CA HIS A 95 -8.39 -2.49 -6.11
C HIS A 95 -7.06 -3.21 -5.79
N PRO A 96 -7.06 -4.30 -4.99
CA PRO A 96 -5.84 -4.94 -4.49
C PRO A 96 -4.94 -5.57 -5.58
N ASP A 97 -5.49 -5.85 -6.75
CA ASP A 97 -4.78 -6.49 -7.88
C ASP A 97 -4.31 -5.49 -8.95
N GLU A 98 -4.50 -4.18 -8.73
CA GLU A 98 -4.03 -3.16 -9.66
C GLU A 98 -2.50 -3.09 -9.73
N GLU A 99 -1.98 -2.76 -10.90
CA GLU A 99 -0.52 -2.72 -11.14
C GLU A 99 0.16 -1.65 -10.28
N ASN A 100 -0.55 -0.57 -9.95
CA ASN A 100 -0.02 0.56 -9.18
C ASN A 100 0.05 0.30 -7.66
N ILE A 101 -0.42 -0.86 -7.17
CA ILE A 101 -0.46 -1.16 -5.73
C ILE A 101 0.90 -1.05 -5.02
N PRO A 102 2.05 -1.42 -5.62
CA PRO A 102 3.35 -1.21 -5.00
C PRO A 102 3.64 0.26 -4.65
N TYR A 103 3.29 1.18 -5.55
CA TYR A 103 3.41 2.62 -5.31
C TYR A 103 2.45 3.09 -4.21
N ILE A 104 1.19 2.64 -4.22
CA ILE A 104 0.20 3.01 -3.20
C ILE A 104 0.65 2.58 -1.80
N LEU A 105 1.17 1.35 -1.66
CA LEU A 105 1.72 0.85 -0.39
C LEU A 105 2.95 1.64 0.06
N PHE A 106 3.80 2.04 -0.88
CA PHE A 106 4.93 2.92 -0.61
C PHE A 106 4.47 4.28 -0.06
N ARG A 107 3.52 4.94 -0.74
CA ARG A 107 2.96 6.22 -0.30
C ARG A 107 2.22 6.12 1.04
N LEU A 108 1.54 5.00 1.31
CA LEU A 108 0.98 4.71 2.65
C LEU A 108 2.07 4.67 3.71
N GLY A 109 3.19 4.00 3.43
CA GLY A 109 4.37 3.98 4.32
C GLY A 109 4.87 5.40 4.64
N GLU A 110 4.94 6.28 3.63
CA GLU A 110 5.32 7.68 3.83
C GLU A 110 4.29 8.46 4.65
N CYS A 111 3.00 8.29 4.37
CA CYS A 111 1.93 8.94 5.13
C CYS A 111 2.01 8.54 6.60
N TYR A 112 2.12 7.24 6.88
CA TYR A 112 2.22 6.73 8.24
C TYR A 112 3.52 7.14 8.94
N GLU A 113 4.61 7.38 8.20
CA GLU A 113 5.84 7.95 8.77
C GLU A 113 5.61 9.38 9.23
N LYS A 114 4.90 10.20 8.45
CA LYS A 114 4.55 11.57 8.82
C LYS A 114 3.51 11.65 9.95
N LEU A 115 2.59 10.68 10.01
CA LEU A 115 1.56 10.57 11.05
C LEU A 115 2.05 9.86 12.34
N SER A 116 3.24 9.25 12.32
CA SER A 116 3.79 8.51 13.45
C SER A 116 4.25 9.50 14.55
N PRO A 117 3.62 9.48 15.73
CA PRO A 117 3.91 10.46 16.78
C PRO A 117 5.23 10.16 17.51
N SER A 118 5.61 11.00 18.48
CA SER A 118 6.74 10.73 19.38
C SER A 118 6.57 9.41 20.15
N ILE A 119 7.68 8.82 20.61
CA ILE A 119 7.74 7.46 21.17
C ILE A 119 6.87 7.25 22.42
N ASP A 120 6.60 8.31 23.18
CA ASP A 120 5.78 8.33 24.40
C ASP A 120 4.28 8.15 24.12
N ARG A 121 3.82 8.48 22.91
CA ARG A 121 2.40 8.42 22.50
C ARG A 121 2.01 7.07 21.87
N ASP A 122 0.71 6.86 21.70
CA ASP A 122 0.19 5.67 21.01
C ASP A 122 0.80 5.52 19.60
N GLN A 123 1.25 4.31 19.28
CA GLN A 123 2.01 4.02 18.06
C GLN A 123 1.17 3.36 16.97
N ALA A 124 -0.16 3.51 16.96
CA ALA A 124 -1.02 2.86 15.97
C ALA A 124 -0.61 3.17 14.52
N ASN A 125 -0.25 4.42 14.19
CA ASN A 125 0.21 4.79 12.85
C ASN A 125 1.57 4.16 12.50
N THR A 126 2.48 4.04 13.47
CA THR A 126 3.76 3.35 13.30
C THR A 126 3.53 1.88 12.92
N VAL A 127 2.61 1.21 13.62
CA VAL A 127 2.24 -0.19 13.34
C VAL A 127 1.60 -0.32 11.96
N LYS A 128 0.66 0.56 11.59
CA LYS A 128 0.09 0.57 10.23
C LYS A 128 1.15 0.74 9.15
N GLY A 129 2.14 1.62 9.37
CA GLY A 129 3.28 1.79 8.46
C GLY A 129 4.09 0.50 8.28
N ILE A 130 4.36 -0.21 9.37
CA ILE A 130 5.02 -1.54 9.35
C ILE A 130 4.20 -2.55 8.57
N GLU A 131 2.88 -2.61 8.80
CA GLU A 131 1.98 -3.55 8.10
C GLU A 131 2.03 -3.34 6.58
N ARG A 132 1.95 -2.09 6.11
CA ARG A 132 1.92 -1.80 4.66
C ARG A 132 3.25 -2.02 3.98
N ILE A 133 4.35 -1.64 4.61
CA ILE A 133 5.68 -1.88 4.02
C ILE A 133 6.02 -3.37 4.06
N THR A 134 5.63 -4.10 5.11
CA THR A 134 5.80 -5.55 5.17
C THR A 134 4.98 -6.24 4.08
N TYR A 135 3.72 -5.81 3.86
CA TYR A 135 2.90 -6.31 2.75
C TYR A 135 3.58 -6.06 1.40
N LEU A 136 4.07 -4.83 1.16
CA LEU A 136 4.80 -4.46 -0.06
C LEU A 136 6.00 -5.37 -0.31
N ARG A 137 6.85 -5.58 0.70
CA ARG A 137 8.05 -6.42 0.59
C ARG A 137 7.72 -7.89 0.32
N ASN A 138 6.71 -8.42 0.98
CA ASN A 138 6.37 -9.84 0.88
C ASN A 138 5.62 -10.14 -0.43
N ARG A 139 4.71 -9.25 -0.85
CA ARG A 139 3.88 -9.45 -2.05
C ARG A 139 4.58 -9.01 -3.34
N TYR A 140 5.42 -7.98 -3.28
CA TYR A 140 6.09 -7.38 -4.44
C TYR A 140 7.62 -7.23 -4.21
N PRO A 141 8.34 -8.32 -3.93
CA PRO A 141 9.77 -8.27 -3.56
C PRO A 141 10.69 -7.69 -4.65
N THR A 142 10.28 -7.80 -5.91
CA THR A 142 11.04 -7.29 -7.07
C THR A 142 10.77 -5.80 -7.37
N SER A 143 9.81 -5.17 -6.70
CA SER A 143 9.49 -3.76 -6.90
C SER A 143 10.61 -2.85 -6.39
N SER A 144 10.93 -1.78 -7.13
CA SER A 144 11.85 -0.73 -6.68
C SER A 144 11.40 -0.11 -5.35
N TYR A 145 10.08 0.07 -5.18
CA TYR A 145 9.47 0.60 -3.97
C TYR A 145 9.68 -0.29 -2.73
N ALA A 146 9.74 -1.61 -2.91
CA ALA A 146 10.00 -2.55 -1.82
C ALA A 146 11.42 -2.36 -1.27
N LYS A 147 12.40 -2.19 -2.16
CA LYS A 147 13.79 -1.91 -1.80
C LYS A 147 13.93 -0.54 -1.13
N GLU A 148 13.31 0.49 -1.70
CA GLU A 148 13.37 1.85 -1.15
C GLU A 148 12.76 1.95 0.26
N SER A 149 11.67 1.19 0.52
CA SER A 149 10.98 1.19 1.81
C SER A 149 11.70 0.45 2.93
N GLU A 150 12.77 -0.30 2.64
CA GLU A 150 13.45 -1.13 3.64
C GLU A 150 14.02 -0.30 4.79
N SER A 151 14.61 0.86 4.47
CA SER A 151 15.15 1.77 5.48
C SER A 151 14.04 2.32 6.40
N ARG A 152 12.86 2.58 5.84
CA ARG A 152 11.69 3.09 6.55
C ARG A 152 11.11 2.05 7.49
N LEU A 153 11.01 0.80 7.03
CA LEU A 153 10.62 -0.33 7.88
C LEU A 153 11.56 -0.48 9.09
N LYS A 154 12.87 -0.43 8.86
CA LYS A 154 13.89 -0.47 9.93
C LYS A 154 13.70 0.67 10.94
N ARG A 155 13.40 1.89 10.47
CA ARG A 155 13.12 3.04 11.35
C ARG A 155 11.86 2.84 12.19
N PHE A 156 10.77 2.31 11.61
CA PHE A 156 9.55 2.03 12.38
C PHE A 156 9.77 0.97 13.46
N ILE A 157 10.45 -0.12 13.12
CA ILE A 157 10.78 -1.20 14.07
C ILE A 157 11.66 -0.65 15.19
N GLN A 158 12.71 0.11 14.84
CA GLN A 158 13.58 0.76 15.81
C GLN A 158 12.78 1.67 16.76
N LYS A 159 11.84 2.45 16.23
CA LYS A 159 11.01 3.36 17.03
C LYS A 159 10.13 2.62 18.04
N LEU A 160 9.60 1.45 17.67
CA LEU A 160 8.86 0.60 18.61
C LEU A 160 9.79 0.03 19.69
N ALA A 161 10.99 -0.43 19.31
CA ALA A 161 11.98 -0.91 20.27
C ALA A 161 12.44 0.19 21.24
N ASP A 162 12.68 1.41 20.73
CA ASP A 162 13.05 2.57 21.54
C ASP A 162 11.94 2.96 22.53
N ARG A 163 10.66 2.80 22.14
CA ARG A 163 9.53 2.98 23.07
C ARG A 163 9.56 1.95 24.19
N GLU A 164 9.80 0.68 23.88
CA GLU A 164 9.88 -0.36 24.91
C GLU A 164 11.01 -0.08 25.90
N LEU A 165 12.17 0.33 25.39
CA LEU A 165 13.31 0.72 26.20
C LEU A 165 13.02 1.94 27.07
N TYR A 166 12.38 2.97 26.52
CA TYR A 166 11.97 4.18 27.24
C TYR A 166 11.05 3.85 28.42
N VAL A 167 10.07 2.96 28.21
CA VAL A 167 9.16 2.51 29.28
C VAL A 167 9.90 1.63 30.31
N GLY A 168 10.80 0.76 29.86
CA GLY A 168 11.63 -0.05 30.76
C GLY A 168 12.52 0.80 31.67
N GLU A 169 13.15 1.84 31.12
CA GLU A 169 13.95 2.82 31.89
C GLU A 169 13.11 3.56 32.93
N PHE A 170 11.88 3.95 32.56
CA PHE A 170 10.92 4.52 33.51
C PHE A 170 10.66 3.56 34.69
N TYR A 171 10.39 2.29 34.41
CA TYR A 171 10.11 1.30 35.46
C TYR A 171 11.31 1.00 36.37
N VAL A 172 12.54 0.99 35.84
CA VAL A 172 13.75 0.88 36.69
C VAL A 172 13.84 2.08 37.62
N ARG A 173 13.64 3.30 37.10
CA ARG A 173 13.73 4.53 37.89
C ARG A 173 12.68 4.61 39.00
N THR A 174 11.50 4.03 38.79
CA THR A 174 10.40 3.98 39.77
C THR A 174 10.39 2.70 40.61
N ALA A 175 11.48 1.92 40.59
CA ALA A 175 11.62 0.65 41.32
C ALA A 175 10.55 -0.42 41.01
N GLN A 176 9.92 -0.35 39.83
CA GLN A 176 8.94 -1.34 39.35
C GLN A 176 9.63 -2.44 38.53
N TYR A 177 10.50 -3.20 39.19
CA TYR A 177 11.42 -4.13 38.50
C TYR A 177 10.72 -5.27 37.75
N ASN A 178 9.63 -5.83 38.28
CA ASN A 178 8.87 -6.87 37.58
C ASN A 178 8.30 -6.37 36.24
N ALA A 179 7.78 -5.13 36.22
CA ALA A 179 7.26 -4.52 34.99
C ALA A 179 8.37 -4.23 33.98
N CYS A 180 9.54 -3.78 34.44
CA CYS A 180 10.74 -3.62 33.61
C CYS A 180 11.13 -4.95 32.93
N VAL A 181 11.21 -6.04 33.71
CA VAL A 181 11.59 -7.36 33.19
C VAL A 181 10.65 -7.79 32.06
N ILE A 182 9.34 -7.79 32.31
CA ILE A 182 8.34 -8.19 31.31
C ILE A 182 8.50 -7.36 30.03
N ARG A 183 8.66 -6.04 30.17
CA ARG A 183 8.74 -5.11 29.05
C ARG A 183 10.00 -5.32 28.20
N LEU A 184 11.16 -5.41 28.85
CA LEU A 184 12.44 -5.49 28.16
C LEU A 184 12.70 -6.90 27.62
N GLU A 185 12.23 -7.97 28.28
CA GLU A 185 12.27 -9.31 27.71
C GLU A 185 11.40 -9.39 26.44
N ASP A 186 10.21 -8.77 26.45
CA ASP A 186 9.36 -8.67 25.26
C ASP A 186 10.04 -7.86 24.14
N MET A 187 10.74 -6.78 24.48
CA MET A 187 11.57 -6.02 23.52
C MET A 187 12.65 -6.90 22.87
N LEU A 188 13.42 -7.65 23.66
CA LEU A 188 14.47 -8.55 23.15
C LEU A 188 13.90 -9.63 22.24
N LYS A 189 12.69 -10.11 22.54
CA LYS A 189 12.01 -11.14 21.76
C LYS A 189 11.44 -10.60 20.45
N ARG A 190 10.74 -9.46 20.48
CA ARG A 190 10.03 -8.91 19.31
C ARG A 190 10.93 -8.15 18.35
N TYR A 191 11.99 -7.53 18.86
CA TYR A 191 12.79 -6.60 18.08
C TYR A 191 14.30 -6.91 18.08
N PRO A 192 14.74 -8.18 17.94
CA PRO A 192 16.10 -8.62 18.24
C PRO A 192 17.22 -7.92 17.45
N ALA A 193 16.90 -7.37 16.27
CA ALA A 193 17.85 -6.65 15.41
C ALA A 193 17.91 -5.13 15.64
N SER A 194 17.22 -4.61 16.65
CA SER A 194 17.20 -3.16 16.94
C SER A 194 18.44 -2.70 17.70
N LYS A 195 18.70 -1.41 17.68
CA LYS A 195 19.77 -0.76 18.45
C LYS A 195 19.42 -0.70 19.95
N ASN A 196 20.40 -0.36 20.77
CA ASN A 196 20.29 -0.18 22.23
C ASN A 196 19.92 -1.44 23.03
N MET A 197 20.17 -2.63 22.46
CA MET A 197 19.98 -3.92 23.14
C MET A 197 20.88 -4.07 24.37
N ASP A 198 22.08 -3.51 24.30
CA ASP A 198 23.02 -3.46 25.42
C ASP A 198 22.45 -2.68 26.62
N LYS A 199 21.79 -1.53 26.36
CA LYS A 199 21.09 -0.76 27.39
C LYS A 199 19.91 -1.54 27.98
N ALA A 200 19.13 -2.23 27.14
CA ALA A 200 18.02 -3.07 27.60
C ALA A 200 18.51 -4.21 28.52
N LEU A 201 19.56 -4.93 28.11
CA LEU A 201 20.19 -5.98 28.91
C LEU A 201 20.72 -5.44 30.24
N PHE A 202 21.35 -4.27 30.25
CA PHE A 202 21.81 -3.63 31.47
C PHE A 202 20.67 -3.34 32.47
N TYR A 203 19.52 -2.86 31.98
CA TYR A 203 18.36 -2.65 32.83
C TYR A 203 17.74 -3.96 33.32
N LEU A 204 17.78 -5.03 32.52
CA LEU A 204 17.37 -6.38 32.96
C LEU A 204 18.28 -6.91 34.07
N VAL A 205 19.61 -6.76 33.95
CA VAL A 205 20.57 -7.09 35.01
C VAL A 205 20.22 -6.32 36.28
N THR A 206 20.01 -5.02 36.17
CA THR A 206 19.65 -4.14 37.30
C THR A 206 18.34 -4.59 37.95
N ALA A 207 17.29 -4.83 37.16
CA ALA A 207 15.99 -5.23 37.66
C ALA A 207 16.02 -6.60 38.36
N HIS A 208 16.67 -7.61 37.76
CA HIS A 208 16.78 -8.94 38.39
C HIS A 208 17.57 -8.93 39.68
N ARG A 209 18.62 -8.10 39.77
CA ARG A 209 19.40 -7.94 40.99
C ARG A 209 18.59 -7.34 42.12
N GLU A 210 17.82 -6.29 41.85
CA GLU A 210 16.97 -5.65 42.87
C GLU A 210 15.80 -6.57 43.29
N LEU A 211 15.37 -7.49 42.41
CA LEU A 211 14.43 -8.56 42.74
C LEU A 211 15.06 -9.74 43.51
N GLY A 212 16.38 -9.75 43.75
CA GLY A 212 17.08 -10.86 44.40
C GLY A 212 17.27 -12.11 43.53
N ASN A 213 17.00 -12.01 42.23
CA ASN A 213 17.14 -13.10 41.24
C ASN A 213 18.57 -13.11 40.66
N GLN A 214 19.54 -13.46 41.51
CA GLN A 214 20.97 -13.38 41.17
C GLN A 214 21.34 -14.19 39.92
N ASP A 215 20.85 -15.42 39.79
CA ASP A 215 21.16 -16.30 38.65
C ASP A 215 20.73 -15.68 37.31
N LYS A 216 19.53 -15.09 37.26
CA LYS A 216 19.02 -14.40 36.05
C LYS A 216 19.81 -13.13 35.75
N SER A 217 20.13 -12.36 36.79
CA SER A 217 20.97 -11.17 36.65
C SER A 217 22.32 -11.53 36.03
N ASP A 218 22.98 -12.58 36.54
CA ASP A 218 24.30 -12.99 36.09
C ASP A 218 24.26 -13.55 34.65
N ALA A 219 23.21 -14.29 34.29
CA ALA A 219 22.98 -14.75 32.92
C ALA A 219 22.82 -13.58 31.93
N TYR A 220 22.03 -12.55 32.26
CA TYR A 220 21.90 -11.37 31.41
C TYR A 220 23.19 -10.55 31.32
N LEU A 221 23.98 -10.50 32.39
CA LEU A 221 25.27 -9.82 32.41
C LEU A 221 26.30 -10.54 31.54
N GLU A 222 26.34 -11.86 31.60
CA GLU A 222 27.19 -12.67 30.72
C GLU A 222 26.82 -12.43 29.25
N ARG A 223 25.51 -12.48 28.94
CA ARG A 223 25.00 -12.17 27.60
C ARG A 223 25.41 -10.77 27.13
N LEU A 224 25.24 -9.75 27.99
CA LEU A 224 25.66 -8.37 27.69
C LEU A 224 27.16 -8.29 27.36
N ARG A 225 28.02 -8.95 28.13
CA ARG A 225 29.47 -8.95 27.91
C ARG A 225 29.88 -9.68 26.65
N LYS A 226 29.19 -10.79 26.36
CA LYS A 226 29.43 -11.62 25.17
C LYS A 226 28.98 -10.93 23.89
N GLU A 227 27.76 -10.42 23.86
CA GLU A 227 27.17 -9.80 22.66
C GLU A 227 27.65 -8.36 22.44
N TYR A 228 27.93 -7.61 23.52
CA TYR A 228 28.29 -6.19 23.46
C TYR A 228 29.55 -5.85 24.27
N PRO A 229 30.71 -6.47 23.99
CA PRO A 229 31.94 -6.29 24.78
C PRO A 229 32.48 -4.86 24.81
N LYS A 230 32.15 -4.05 23.79
CA LYS A 230 32.55 -2.64 23.68
C LYS A 230 31.54 -1.65 24.28
N SER A 231 30.37 -2.12 24.73
CA SER A 231 29.36 -1.26 25.33
C SER A 231 29.85 -0.66 26.66
N ILE A 232 29.46 0.58 26.93
CA ILE A 232 29.68 1.24 28.24
C ILE A 232 29.04 0.45 29.39
N TYR A 233 27.95 -0.26 29.11
CA TYR A 233 27.21 -1.02 30.14
C TYR A 233 27.90 -2.33 30.51
N SER A 234 28.63 -2.95 29.57
CA SER A 234 29.35 -4.22 29.78
C SER A 234 30.43 -4.12 30.88
N ARG A 235 31.02 -2.93 31.02
CA ARG A 235 32.07 -2.61 32.02
C ARG A 235 31.53 -2.01 33.31
N SER A 236 30.24 -1.70 33.37
CA SER A 236 29.67 -1.07 34.56
C SER A 236 29.65 -2.06 35.73
N THR A 237 30.21 -1.63 36.87
CA THR A 237 30.09 -2.38 38.13
C THR A 237 28.75 -2.03 38.74
N VAL A 238 27.71 -2.84 38.46
CA VAL A 238 26.48 -2.74 39.25
C VAL A 238 26.90 -3.02 40.70
N ARG A 239 26.86 -2.02 41.59
CA ARG A 239 27.31 -2.15 42.99
C ARG A 239 26.45 -3.20 43.70
N GLN A 240 27.06 -4.15 44.41
CA GLN A 240 26.32 -5.09 45.27
C GLN A 240 25.79 -4.30 46.47
N ARG A 241 24.47 -4.11 46.58
CA ARG A 241 23.88 -3.83 47.89
C ARG A 241 24.05 -5.11 48.71
N LYS A 242 25.07 -5.14 49.57
CA LYS A 242 25.38 -6.26 50.48
C LYS A 242 24.20 -6.64 51.40
N THR A 243 23.17 -5.80 51.49
CA THR A 243 22.06 -5.93 52.44
C THR A 243 21.03 -7.01 52.09
N LEU A 244 20.91 -7.46 50.82
CA LEU A 244 19.96 -8.52 50.45
C LEU A 244 20.40 -9.95 50.82
N LYS A 245 21.69 -10.18 51.10
CA LYS A 245 22.16 -11.50 51.56
C LYS A 245 21.76 -11.79 53.02
N VAL A 246 21.53 -10.75 53.84
CA VAL A 246 21.30 -10.92 55.28
C VAL A 246 19.90 -11.46 55.56
N VAL A 247 18.89 -11.07 54.79
CA VAL A 247 17.49 -11.50 55.03
C VAL A 247 17.28 -12.99 54.72
N ARG A 248 17.96 -13.54 53.71
CA ARG A 248 17.72 -14.92 53.26
C ARG A 248 18.40 -16.00 54.11
N GLU A 249 19.47 -15.67 54.84
CA GLU A 249 20.10 -16.61 55.77
C GLU A 249 19.35 -16.71 57.11
N GLU A 250 18.73 -15.61 57.55
CA GLU A 250 17.91 -15.60 58.77
C GLU A 250 16.59 -16.38 58.56
N GLU A 251 15.96 -16.25 57.38
CA GLU A 251 14.76 -17.04 57.05
C GLU A 251 15.05 -18.54 56.88
N LYS A 252 16.22 -18.93 56.36
CA LYS A 252 16.61 -20.35 56.21
C LYS A 252 16.93 -21.04 57.54
N LYS A 253 17.37 -20.29 58.56
CA LYS A 253 17.58 -20.83 59.91
C LYS A 253 16.29 -20.98 60.71
N ALA A 254 15.20 -20.31 60.31
CA ALA A 254 13.96 -20.29 61.06
C ALA A 254 12.95 -21.41 60.71
N THR A 255 13.19 -22.22 59.67
CA THR A 255 12.20 -23.22 59.23
C THR A 255 12.77 -24.62 59.04
N SER A 256 12.71 -25.44 60.11
CA SER A 256 12.01 -26.75 60.21
C SER A 256 12.71 -27.75 61.17
N PRO A 257 12.03 -28.79 61.70
CA PRO A 257 10.57 -29.01 61.83
C PRO A 257 10.12 -29.49 63.25
N GLY A 258 8.83 -29.29 63.57
CA GLY A 258 8.16 -29.87 64.73
C GLY A 258 6.63 -29.78 64.68
N THR A 259 6.01 -30.70 63.94
CA THR A 259 4.76 -31.44 64.21
C THR A 259 3.48 -30.73 64.72
N THR A 260 2.49 -30.69 63.81
CA THR A 260 1.01 -30.82 63.95
C THR A 260 0.20 -29.93 64.90
N ALA A 261 -0.83 -29.29 64.31
CA ALA A 261 -2.27 -29.57 64.51
C ALA A 261 -3.12 -28.28 64.48
N ALA A 262 -4.34 -28.43 63.97
CA ALA A 262 -5.29 -27.39 63.65
C ALA A 262 -6.01 -26.79 64.87
N SER A 263 -6.44 -25.53 64.73
CA SER A 263 -7.84 -25.05 64.82
C SER A 263 -7.95 -23.62 65.37
N ALA A 264 -8.82 -22.83 64.74
CA ALA A 264 -9.33 -21.52 65.19
C ALA A 264 -10.12 -21.67 66.53
N PRO A 265 -10.57 -20.61 67.28
CA PRO A 265 -10.95 -19.27 66.77
C PRO A 265 -10.75 -18.05 67.74
N ARG A 266 -11.19 -16.87 67.25
CA ARG A 266 -12.02 -15.84 67.96
C ARG A 266 -11.40 -14.44 68.23
N ALA A 267 -12.01 -13.47 67.54
CA ALA A 267 -12.49 -12.11 67.90
C ALA A 267 -11.81 -11.19 68.94
N ALA A 268 -11.71 -9.92 68.51
CA ALA A 268 -11.96 -8.64 69.21
C ALA A 268 -11.01 -8.15 70.31
N ALA A 269 -10.39 -6.96 70.11
CA ALA A 269 -10.78 -5.68 70.73
C ALA A 269 -9.64 -4.63 70.80
N SER A 270 -10.05 -3.37 70.66
CA SER A 270 -9.54 -2.09 71.24
C SER A 270 -8.18 -1.48 70.87
N ASP A 271 -8.29 -0.33 70.17
CA ASP A 271 -7.58 0.97 70.27
C ASP A 271 -6.98 1.36 71.65
N PRO A 272 -6.08 2.38 71.83
CA PRO A 272 -6.16 3.72 71.18
C PRO A 272 -4.83 4.52 70.92
N ALA A 273 -5.04 5.75 70.38
CA ALA A 273 -4.19 6.97 70.36
C ALA A 273 -3.50 7.29 69.02
N ARG A 274 -3.59 8.49 68.43
CA ARG A 274 -3.61 9.84 69.02
C ARG A 274 -4.18 10.90 68.04
N ALA A 275 -4.90 11.87 68.60
CA ALA A 275 -5.30 13.19 68.09
C ALA A 275 -4.10 13.98 67.49
N SER A 276 -4.19 15.07 66.72
CA SER A 276 -5.19 16.09 66.36
C SER A 276 -4.52 17.04 65.35
N LEU A 277 -5.28 17.68 64.44
CA LEU A 277 -5.15 19.12 64.07
C LEU A 277 -6.26 19.53 63.08
N GLN A 278 -7.29 20.19 63.61
CA GLN A 278 -8.12 21.24 62.98
C GLN A 278 -7.23 22.49 62.73
N ALA A 279 -7.54 23.51 61.95
CA ALA A 279 -8.61 23.90 61.04
C ALA A 279 -8.13 25.19 60.33
N THR A 280 -8.70 25.51 59.16
CA THR A 280 -9.05 26.90 58.80
C THR A 280 -10.25 26.87 57.83
N GLY A 281 -11.35 27.49 58.24
CA GLY A 281 -12.44 27.95 57.34
C GLY A 281 -11.94 29.13 56.49
N ILE A 282 -12.63 29.64 55.46
CA ILE A 282 -14.00 30.22 55.39
C ILE A 282 -14.45 30.24 53.88
N PRO A 283 -15.63 30.75 53.46
CA PRO A 283 -16.93 30.08 53.31
C PRO A 283 -17.46 29.95 51.86
N VAL A 284 -18.62 29.31 51.82
CA VAL A 284 -19.57 28.97 50.76
C VAL A 284 -20.12 30.16 49.95
N ALA A 285 -20.27 29.96 48.64
CA ALA A 285 -21.24 30.68 47.80
C ALA A 285 -21.97 29.69 46.86
N SER A 286 -23.25 29.94 46.69
CA SER A 286 -24.33 29.03 46.32
C SER A 286 -24.28 28.47 44.89
N ALA A 287 -24.74 27.23 44.75
CA ALA A 287 -25.09 26.60 43.48
C ALA A 287 -26.61 26.68 43.25
N THR A 288 -27.00 27.08 42.05
CA THR A 288 -28.37 26.92 41.52
C THR A 288 -28.45 25.58 40.79
N THR A 289 -29.51 24.85 41.10
CA THR A 289 -29.90 23.52 40.66
C THR A 289 -30.17 23.41 39.15
N SER A 290 -29.76 22.29 38.54
CA SER A 290 -30.61 21.57 37.58
C SER A 290 -30.25 20.08 37.54
N THR A 291 -31.30 19.28 37.66
CA THR A 291 -31.39 17.85 37.91
C THR A 291 -31.29 16.99 36.64
N VAL A 292 -30.59 15.86 36.71
CA VAL A 292 -30.72 14.68 35.82
C VAL A 292 -30.60 13.42 36.69
N PRO A 293 -31.43 12.38 36.53
CA PRO A 293 -31.66 11.37 37.56
C PRO A 293 -30.56 10.30 37.64
N ALA A 294 -30.48 9.72 38.84
CA ALA A 294 -29.58 8.66 39.26
C ALA A 294 -29.83 7.34 38.52
N ALA A 295 -28.76 6.76 37.98
CA ALA A 295 -28.65 5.35 37.69
C ALA A 295 -27.52 4.77 38.55
N GLU A 296 -27.79 3.61 39.15
CA GLU A 296 -27.04 2.95 40.22
C GLU A 296 -25.55 2.77 39.91
N ALA A 297 -24.71 3.20 40.87
CA ALA A 297 -23.28 2.98 40.84
C ALA A 297 -22.96 1.57 41.38
N THR A 298 -22.64 0.65 40.47
CA THR A 298 -21.90 -0.57 40.81
C THR A 298 -20.40 -0.28 40.71
N ALA A 299 -19.70 -0.37 41.84
CA ALA A 299 -18.25 -0.29 41.92
C ALA A 299 -17.64 -1.54 41.28
N ALA A 300 -17.20 -1.42 40.02
CA ALA A 300 -16.36 -2.42 39.36
C ALA A 300 -15.04 -1.77 38.94
N THR A 301 -13.96 -2.17 39.61
CA THR A 301 -12.58 -1.88 39.23
C THR A 301 -12.37 -2.28 37.77
N PRO A 302 -11.87 -1.39 36.87
CA PRO A 302 -11.69 -1.78 35.48
C PRO A 302 -10.51 -2.75 35.38
N GLN A 303 -10.84 -4.05 35.27
CA GLN A 303 -9.92 -5.05 34.74
C GLN A 303 -9.60 -4.66 33.30
N TYR A 304 -8.38 -4.18 33.06
CA TYR A 304 -7.82 -4.06 31.73
C TYR A 304 -7.68 -5.48 31.15
N LYS A 305 -8.68 -5.92 30.35
CA LYS A 305 -8.52 -7.07 29.46
C LYS A 305 -7.68 -6.63 28.28
N GLU A 306 -6.43 -7.07 28.29
CA GLU A 306 -5.49 -6.92 27.19
C GLU A 306 -6.12 -7.50 25.91
N ARG A 307 -6.44 -6.64 24.94
CA ARG A 307 -6.85 -7.09 23.61
C ARG A 307 -5.66 -7.84 23.00
N LYS A 308 -5.80 -9.13 22.71
CA LYS A 308 -4.80 -9.90 21.94
C LYS A 308 -4.49 -9.15 20.65
N LYS A 309 -3.32 -8.50 20.59
CA LYS A 309 -2.77 -7.93 19.36
C LYS A 309 -2.45 -9.10 18.42
N LYS A 310 -2.87 -9.01 17.16
CA LYS A 310 -2.33 -9.91 16.11
C LYS A 310 -0.81 -9.75 16.12
N GLU A 311 -0.10 -10.83 16.39
CA GLU A 311 1.36 -10.86 16.37
C GLU A 311 1.78 -10.78 14.90
N ILE A 312 2.34 -9.64 14.51
CA ILE A 312 2.94 -9.47 13.18
C ILE A 312 4.33 -10.08 13.28
N ASP A 313 4.60 -11.12 12.51
CA ASP A 313 5.94 -11.72 12.46
C ASP A 313 6.89 -10.74 11.73
N LEU A 314 7.75 -10.09 12.51
CA LEU A 314 8.74 -9.14 12.02
C LEU A 314 10.07 -9.82 11.69
N ARG A 315 10.16 -11.15 11.80
CA ARG A 315 11.36 -11.90 11.42
C ARG A 315 11.54 -11.82 9.90
N PRO A 316 12.79 -11.61 9.41
CA PRO A 316 13.08 -11.80 8.00
C PRO A 316 12.60 -13.20 7.57
N PRO A 317 12.00 -13.38 6.38
CA PRO A 317 11.78 -14.72 5.86
C PRO A 317 13.15 -15.42 5.80
N GLU A 318 13.23 -16.62 6.36
CA GLU A 318 14.38 -17.49 6.15
C GLU A 318 14.54 -17.67 4.63
N ALA A 319 15.77 -17.53 4.12
CA ALA A 319 16.04 -17.81 2.73
C ALA A 319 15.78 -19.30 2.50
N GLU A 320 14.63 -19.65 1.92
CA GLU A 320 14.36 -21.02 1.51
C GLU A 320 15.47 -21.46 0.54
N PRO A 321 16.14 -22.60 0.80
CA PRO A 321 17.06 -23.16 -0.17
C PRO A 321 16.26 -23.54 -1.40
N ALA A 322 16.74 -23.13 -2.58
CA ALA A 322 16.13 -23.44 -3.87
C ALA A 322 15.91 -24.96 -3.99
N ALA A 323 14.66 -25.40 -3.79
CA ALA A 323 14.28 -26.78 -4.00
C ALA A 323 14.29 -27.07 -5.49
N GLN A 324 15.28 -27.86 -5.91
CA GLN A 324 15.34 -28.52 -7.20
C GLN A 324 14.14 -29.48 -7.32
N ALA A 325 13.12 -29.09 -8.06
CA ALA A 325 12.06 -29.98 -8.49
C ALA A 325 12.31 -30.38 -9.96
N SER A 326 13.20 -31.36 -10.14
CA SER A 326 13.20 -32.22 -11.33
C SER A 326 12.03 -33.19 -11.21
N PRO A 327 11.10 -33.29 -12.17
CA PRO A 327 10.14 -34.38 -12.19
C PRO A 327 10.78 -35.61 -12.84
N GLU A 328 10.95 -36.68 -12.06
CA GLU A 328 11.17 -38.04 -12.58
C GLU A 328 9.93 -38.54 -13.34
N PRO A 329 10.11 -39.40 -14.36
CA PRO A 329 9.08 -39.72 -15.33
C PRO A 329 8.20 -40.90 -14.89
N VAL A 330 6.88 -40.77 -15.06
CA VAL A 330 5.95 -41.90 -15.05
C VAL A 330 5.88 -42.50 -16.47
N LYS A 331 6.28 -43.77 -16.60
CA LYS A 331 6.15 -44.62 -17.79
C LYS A 331 4.79 -45.33 -17.79
N VAL A 332 4.03 -45.25 -18.90
CA VAL A 332 3.38 -46.33 -19.71
C VAL A 332 2.51 -45.63 -20.77
N ALA A 333 2.29 -46.08 -22.01
CA ALA A 333 2.71 -47.25 -22.79
C ALA A 333 2.67 -46.85 -24.29
N ALA A 334 3.42 -47.59 -25.10
CA ALA A 334 3.66 -47.33 -26.52
C ALA A 334 2.50 -47.72 -27.44
N VAL A 335 2.37 -46.99 -28.56
CA VAL A 335 2.08 -47.62 -29.86
C VAL A 335 3.07 -47.04 -30.87
N GLN A 336 3.81 -47.94 -31.49
CA GLN A 336 4.79 -47.71 -32.54
C GLN A 336 4.10 -47.48 -33.87
N THR A 337 4.65 -46.61 -34.71
CA THR A 337 5.06 -46.95 -36.08
C THR A 337 6.03 -45.86 -36.57
N LYS A 338 7.05 -46.33 -37.30
CA LYS A 338 8.30 -45.67 -37.73
C LYS A 338 8.38 -45.88 -39.27
N PRO A 339 9.42 -45.43 -39.98
CA PRO A 339 9.77 -44.07 -40.42
C PRO A 339 9.91 -43.97 -41.97
N ALA A 340 10.10 -42.75 -42.47
CA ALA A 340 10.97 -42.39 -43.61
C ALA A 340 10.73 -40.90 -43.92
N GLU A 341 11.61 -40.08 -44.47
CA GLU A 341 13.06 -40.00 -44.63
C GLU A 341 13.29 -38.57 -45.16
N SER A 342 14.48 -38.03 -44.94
CA SER A 342 14.90 -36.68 -45.30
C SER A 342 14.95 -36.46 -46.82
N ALA A 343 14.54 -35.29 -47.31
CA ALA A 343 15.29 -34.56 -48.35
C ALA A 343 14.77 -33.13 -48.52
N ALA A 344 15.69 -32.18 -48.43
CA ALA A 344 15.55 -30.82 -48.95
C ALA A 344 15.44 -30.85 -50.49
N VAL A 345 14.69 -29.91 -51.10
CA VAL A 345 14.95 -29.31 -52.43
C VAL A 345 13.98 -28.11 -52.61
N THR A 346 14.58 -26.92 -52.67
CA THR A 346 14.44 -25.86 -53.70
C THR A 346 13.05 -25.44 -54.23
N ALA A 347 12.82 -24.13 -54.20
CA ALA A 347 11.84 -23.43 -55.04
C ALA A 347 12.09 -23.69 -56.55
N PRO A 348 11.06 -23.55 -57.40
CA PRO A 348 10.96 -22.28 -58.13
C PRO A 348 9.54 -21.75 -58.36
N GLU A 349 9.51 -20.46 -58.70
CA GLU A 349 8.39 -19.67 -59.18
C GLU A 349 7.74 -20.24 -60.45
N THR A 350 6.41 -20.10 -60.61
CA THR A 350 5.84 -19.70 -61.91
C THR A 350 4.48 -18.99 -61.72
N LYS A 351 4.35 -17.87 -62.44
CA LYS A 351 3.16 -17.09 -62.83
C LYS A 351 2.04 -18.02 -63.37
N GLU A 352 0.76 -17.69 -63.49
CA GLU A 352 0.10 -16.45 -63.93
C GLU A 352 -1.45 -16.62 -63.82
N GLN A 353 -2.18 -15.51 -63.65
CA GLN A 353 -3.55 -15.17 -64.13
C GLN A 353 -4.60 -16.29 -64.29
N GLY A 354 -5.78 -16.27 -63.65
CA GLY A 354 -6.77 -15.19 -63.62
C GLY A 354 -8.08 -15.71 -64.26
N LYS A 355 -9.17 -15.82 -63.50
CA LYS A 355 -10.55 -15.87 -64.03
C LYS A 355 -11.58 -15.52 -62.96
N THR A 356 -12.56 -14.74 -63.39
CA THR A 356 -13.51 -13.94 -62.61
C THR A 356 -14.91 -14.57 -62.55
N VAL A 357 -15.57 -14.40 -61.38
CA VAL A 357 -17.03 -14.14 -61.13
C VAL A 357 -18.00 -15.35 -61.24
N PRO A 358 -19.13 -15.45 -60.46
CA PRO A 358 -19.82 -14.44 -59.63
C PRO A 358 -20.16 -14.80 -58.16
N GLU A 359 -20.61 -13.76 -57.45
CA GLU A 359 -21.40 -13.77 -56.22
C GLU A 359 -22.58 -14.76 -56.23
N ASP A 360 -22.78 -15.46 -55.10
CA ASP A 360 -24.12 -15.72 -54.59
C ASP A 360 -24.17 -15.30 -53.11
N ARG A 361 -25.14 -14.45 -52.80
CA ARG A 361 -25.39 -13.90 -51.46
C ARG A 361 -26.50 -14.71 -50.81
N SER A 362 -26.28 -15.14 -49.56
CA SER A 362 -27.21 -15.14 -48.41
C SER A 362 -26.84 -16.33 -47.49
N LYS A 363 -26.77 -16.27 -46.15
CA LYS A 363 -27.35 -15.40 -45.12
C LYS A 363 -26.43 -15.33 -43.89
N THR A 364 -26.18 -14.10 -43.45
CA THR A 364 -26.22 -13.58 -42.07
C THR A 364 -26.03 -14.55 -40.88
N ARG A 365 -24.90 -14.37 -40.17
CA ARG A 365 -24.85 -14.37 -38.70
C ARG A 365 -23.78 -13.37 -38.25
N GLY A 366 -24.16 -12.46 -37.36
CA GLY A 366 -23.53 -11.17 -37.09
C GLY A 366 -22.01 -11.20 -36.90
N ALA A 367 -21.33 -10.43 -37.74
CA ALA A 367 -19.93 -10.08 -37.59
C ALA A 367 -19.85 -8.66 -37.03
N ASP A 368 -19.87 -8.54 -35.70
CA ASP A 368 -19.27 -7.40 -35.02
C ASP A 368 -17.74 -7.55 -35.16
N LYS A 369 -17.22 -7.25 -36.35
CA LYS A 369 -15.80 -7.38 -36.71
C LYS A 369 -15.28 -6.03 -37.19
N ALA A 370 -14.48 -5.37 -36.36
CA ALA A 370 -13.21 -4.74 -36.73
C ALA A 370 -12.59 -4.05 -35.51
N LEU A 371 -11.46 -4.55 -35.01
CA LEU A 371 -10.62 -3.82 -34.06
C LEU A 371 -9.77 -2.79 -34.82
N GLY A 372 -10.33 -1.63 -35.17
CA GLY A 372 -9.52 -0.48 -35.57
C GLY A 372 -8.90 0.15 -34.32
N PHE A 373 -7.60 -0.05 -34.06
CA PHE A 373 -7.03 0.31 -32.76
C PHE A 373 -6.93 1.82 -32.54
N LEU A 374 -6.68 2.61 -33.59
CA LEU A 374 -6.81 4.07 -33.55
C LEU A 374 -7.77 4.49 -34.66
N ASP A 375 -8.79 5.28 -34.32
CA ASP A 375 -9.72 5.84 -35.31
C ASP A 375 -9.08 7.11 -35.89
N GLN A 376 -8.49 7.02 -37.08
CA GLN A 376 -7.79 8.14 -37.73
C GLN A 376 -8.67 9.40 -37.87
N LYS A 377 -9.99 9.29 -37.77
CA LYS A 377 -10.92 10.42 -37.90
C LYS A 377 -11.27 11.10 -36.57
N LYS A 378 -10.87 10.54 -35.43
CA LYS A 378 -11.17 11.08 -34.09
C LYS A 378 -9.90 11.64 -33.44
N PRO A 379 -10.00 12.76 -32.69
CA PRO A 379 -8.85 13.34 -32.00
C PRO A 379 -8.31 12.40 -30.92
N ILE A 380 -6.99 12.39 -30.74
CA ILE A 380 -6.29 11.69 -29.65
C ILE A 380 -5.87 12.75 -28.63
N ASP A 381 -6.36 12.62 -27.40
CA ASP A 381 -5.96 13.46 -26.28
C ASP A 381 -4.84 12.77 -25.51
N ILE A 382 -3.61 13.31 -25.55
CA ILE A 382 -2.47 12.81 -24.78
C ILE A 382 -2.13 13.79 -23.66
N VAL A 383 -2.09 13.28 -22.43
CA VAL A 383 -1.84 14.05 -21.20
C VAL A 383 -0.64 13.46 -20.48
N SER A 384 0.26 14.29 -19.98
CA SER A 384 1.41 13.87 -19.17
C SER A 384 1.84 14.97 -18.19
N ASP A 385 2.75 14.64 -17.27
CA ASP A 385 3.35 15.62 -16.36
C ASP A 385 4.28 16.60 -17.12
N THR A 386 5.04 16.11 -18.11
CA THR A 386 5.90 16.91 -19.00
C THR A 386 5.81 16.43 -20.45
N MET A 387 5.97 17.34 -21.41
CA MET A 387 6.10 17.02 -22.83
C MET A 387 7.23 17.82 -23.48
N GLU A 388 8.01 17.17 -24.34
CA GLU A 388 9.10 17.78 -25.12
C GLU A 388 8.83 17.50 -26.60
N GLY A 389 8.67 18.56 -27.39
CA GLY A 389 8.47 18.46 -28.84
C GLY A 389 9.79 18.62 -29.58
N PHE A 390 10.08 17.68 -30.49
CA PHE A 390 11.29 17.70 -31.32
C PHE A 390 10.90 17.97 -32.77
N ASP A 391 10.72 19.25 -33.14
CA ASP A 391 10.18 19.63 -34.46
C ASP A 391 11.00 19.12 -35.65
N LYS A 392 12.33 19.01 -35.49
CA LYS A 392 13.24 18.47 -36.52
C LYS A 392 13.08 16.98 -36.73
N GLU A 393 12.86 16.24 -35.63
CA GLU A 393 12.75 14.79 -35.60
C GLU A 393 11.27 14.33 -35.66
N LYS A 394 10.34 15.29 -35.68
CA LYS A 394 8.88 15.12 -35.80
C LYS A 394 8.27 14.13 -34.79
N TYR A 395 8.68 14.22 -33.53
CA TYR A 395 8.03 13.49 -32.46
C TYR A 395 7.87 14.31 -31.19
N VAL A 396 6.98 13.85 -30.31
CA VAL A 396 6.77 14.41 -28.97
C VAL A 396 7.08 13.34 -27.93
N PHE A 397 7.89 13.71 -26.95
CA PHE A 397 8.24 12.87 -25.80
C PHE A 397 7.43 13.27 -24.58
N PHE A 398 6.53 12.41 -24.14
CA PHE A 398 5.70 12.57 -22.96
C PHE A 398 6.29 11.79 -21.78
N LYS A 399 6.35 12.41 -20.60
CA LYS A 399 6.89 11.80 -19.39
C LYS A 399 6.04 12.12 -18.17
N GLY A 400 5.87 11.11 -17.32
CA GLY A 400 5.14 11.17 -16.07
C GLY A 400 3.63 10.99 -16.24
N SER A 401 3.09 9.90 -15.69
CA SER A 401 1.65 9.57 -15.69
C SER A 401 0.94 9.84 -17.03
N VAL A 402 1.50 9.31 -18.11
CA VAL A 402 1.00 9.54 -19.46
C VAL A 402 -0.34 8.82 -19.65
N VAL A 403 -1.33 9.55 -20.17
CA VAL A 403 -2.64 9.02 -20.55
C VAL A 403 -2.95 9.49 -21.96
N ALA A 404 -3.04 8.56 -22.91
CA ALA A 404 -3.59 8.82 -24.24
C ALA A 404 -5.02 8.27 -24.31
N LYS A 405 -5.97 9.12 -24.71
CA LYS A 405 -7.38 8.75 -24.90
C LYS A 405 -7.79 9.03 -26.34
N GLN A 406 -8.45 8.05 -26.95
CA GLN A 406 -9.12 8.23 -28.23
C GLN A 406 -10.42 7.42 -28.22
N ASP A 407 -11.57 8.10 -28.23
CA ASP A 407 -12.89 7.45 -28.13
C ASP A 407 -13.02 6.56 -26.87
N ASP A 408 -13.11 5.24 -27.05
CA ASP A 408 -13.17 4.21 -26.00
C ASP A 408 -11.82 3.55 -25.69
N LEU A 409 -10.74 3.99 -26.35
CA LEU A 409 -9.37 3.56 -26.10
C LEU A 409 -8.69 4.46 -25.07
N TYR A 410 -8.08 3.83 -24.08
CA TYR A 410 -7.18 4.45 -23.12
C TYR A 410 -5.82 3.74 -23.11
N ILE A 411 -4.73 4.49 -23.16
CA ILE A 411 -3.36 3.99 -23.01
C ILE A 411 -2.72 4.74 -21.84
N TYR A 412 -2.29 4.00 -20.83
CA TYR A 412 -1.57 4.50 -19.65
C TYR A 412 -0.11 4.07 -19.75
N SER A 413 0.83 4.95 -19.40
CA SER A 413 2.24 4.60 -19.27
C SER A 413 3.03 5.60 -18.42
N ASP A 414 4.25 5.24 -18.01
CA ASP A 414 5.17 6.17 -17.34
C ASP A 414 5.74 7.19 -18.35
N THR A 415 6.03 6.76 -19.58
CA THR A 415 6.51 7.61 -20.69
C THR A 415 5.88 7.20 -22.01
N MET A 416 5.79 8.13 -22.97
CA MET A 416 5.33 7.85 -24.33
C MET A 416 6.08 8.69 -25.36
N GLU A 417 6.53 8.08 -26.44
CA GLU A 417 7.13 8.77 -27.61
C GLU A 417 6.10 8.71 -28.74
N ALA A 418 5.64 9.83 -29.28
CA ALA A 418 4.68 9.85 -30.39
C ALA A 418 5.32 10.51 -31.61
N PHE A 419 5.56 9.73 -32.65
CA PHE A 419 6.11 10.16 -33.94
C PHE A 419 4.98 10.57 -34.86
N MET A 420 5.05 11.78 -35.40
CA MET A 420 4.03 12.39 -36.25
C MET A 420 4.45 12.37 -37.72
N SER A 421 3.47 12.24 -38.60
CA SER A 421 3.67 12.38 -40.04
C SER A 421 4.09 13.81 -40.40
N ALA A 422 5.03 13.95 -41.33
CA ALA A 422 5.47 15.25 -41.83
C ALA A 422 4.37 16.01 -42.58
N ASP A 423 3.42 15.28 -43.18
CA ASP A 423 2.41 15.83 -44.09
C ASP A 423 1.04 15.98 -43.43
N THR A 424 0.60 15.01 -42.63
CA THR A 424 -0.77 14.96 -42.07
C THR A 424 -0.84 15.38 -40.61
N ASN A 425 0.30 15.49 -39.92
CA ASN A 425 0.38 15.71 -38.47
C ASN A 425 -0.36 14.64 -37.64
N GLU A 426 -0.61 13.46 -38.22
CA GLU A 426 -1.17 12.30 -37.55
C GLU A 426 -0.06 11.48 -36.88
N ILE A 427 -0.38 10.76 -35.81
CA ILE A 427 0.58 9.87 -35.14
C ILE A 427 0.79 8.64 -36.03
N GLU A 428 1.99 8.47 -36.57
CA GLU A 428 2.39 7.30 -37.35
C GLU A 428 2.86 6.16 -36.45
N LYS A 429 3.61 6.51 -35.39
CA LYS A 429 4.14 5.53 -34.43
C LYS A 429 4.06 6.07 -33.01
N ALA A 430 3.77 5.20 -32.05
CA ALA A 430 3.86 5.54 -30.64
C ALA A 430 4.60 4.47 -29.85
N ASN A 431 5.40 4.87 -28.87
CA ASN A 431 6.14 3.98 -27.99
C ASN A 431 5.82 4.30 -26.53
N ALA A 432 4.99 3.49 -25.89
CA ALA A 432 4.65 3.61 -24.48
C ALA A 432 5.55 2.71 -23.64
N LYS A 433 6.15 3.22 -22.56
CA LYS A 433 7.05 2.47 -21.67
C LYS A 433 6.71 2.70 -20.20
N GLY A 434 6.87 1.65 -19.40
CA GLY A 434 6.66 1.65 -17.95
C GLY A 434 5.18 1.54 -17.59
N ASN A 435 4.83 0.50 -16.82
CA ASN A 435 3.47 0.20 -16.33
C ASN A 435 2.39 0.40 -17.42
N VAL A 436 2.62 -0.15 -18.61
CA VAL A 436 1.77 0.13 -19.77
C VAL A 436 0.46 -0.62 -19.63
N ARG A 437 -0.65 0.12 -19.66
CA ARG A 437 -1.99 -0.45 -19.64
C ARG A 437 -2.84 0.12 -20.75
N ILE A 438 -3.44 -0.77 -21.53
CA ILE A 438 -4.28 -0.42 -22.67
C ILE A 438 -5.67 -0.95 -22.39
N ILE A 439 -6.68 -0.09 -22.48
CA ILE A 439 -8.09 -0.44 -22.25
C ILE A 439 -8.87 -0.04 -23.49
N LYS A 440 -9.57 -0.99 -24.10
CA LYS A 440 -10.48 -0.73 -25.21
C LYS A 440 -11.74 -1.58 -25.03
N GLN A 441 -12.88 -0.92 -24.80
CA GLN A 441 -14.15 -1.59 -24.49
C GLN A 441 -13.99 -2.62 -23.35
N ASN A 442 -14.26 -3.90 -23.63
CA ASN A 442 -14.17 -5.00 -22.65
C ASN A 442 -12.82 -5.75 -22.70
N ARG A 443 -11.78 -5.12 -23.28
CA ARG A 443 -10.44 -5.69 -23.39
C ARG A 443 -9.44 -4.83 -22.65
N THR A 444 -8.55 -5.47 -21.91
CA THR A 444 -7.44 -4.83 -21.21
C THR A 444 -6.15 -5.55 -21.54
N ALA A 445 -5.09 -4.80 -21.87
CA ALA A 445 -3.75 -5.32 -22.01
C ALA A 445 -2.79 -4.63 -21.03
N THR A 446 -1.90 -5.37 -20.40
CA THR A 446 -0.84 -4.84 -19.52
C THR A 446 0.52 -5.37 -19.96
N CYS A 447 1.54 -4.51 -20.04
CA CYS A 447 2.89 -4.87 -20.43
C CYS A 447 3.93 -3.84 -19.96
N LYS A 448 5.23 -4.13 -20.11
CA LYS A 448 6.30 -3.16 -19.78
C LYS A 448 6.49 -2.09 -20.86
N GLU A 449 6.31 -2.45 -22.11
CA GLU A 449 6.47 -1.56 -23.27
C GLU A 449 5.43 -1.93 -24.33
N ALA A 450 4.83 -0.94 -24.98
CA ALA A 450 3.93 -1.12 -26.10
C ALA A 450 4.35 -0.23 -27.27
N LEU A 451 4.57 -0.85 -28.43
CA LEU A 451 4.90 -0.18 -29.67
C LEU A 451 3.67 -0.21 -30.56
N PHE A 452 3.24 0.95 -31.05
CA PHE A 452 2.14 1.14 -31.98
C PHE A 452 2.72 1.61 -33.30
N ASP A 453 2.47 0.89 -34.38
CA ASP A 453 2.86 1.25 -35.74
C ASP A 453 1.60 1.33 -36.60
N ASN A 454 1.10 2.56 -36.83
CA ASN A 454 -0.13 2.79 -37.57
C ASN A 454 0.05 2.57 -39.07
N LEU A 455 1.28 2.75 -39.59
CA LEU A 455 1.58 2.50 -41.00
C LEU A 455 1.46 1.01 -41.34
N LYS A 456 1.91 0.15 -40.42
CA LYS A 456 1.79 -1.31 -40.57
C LYS A 456 0.48 -1.88 -40.04
N GLY A 457 -0.23 -1.13 -39.20
CA GLY A 457 -1.34 -1.65 -38.42
C GLY A 457 -0.89 -2.72 -37.44
N GLU A 458 0.25 -2.49 -36.76
CA GLU A 458 0.85 -3.45 -35.82
C GLU A 458 0.94 -2.86 -34.42
N ILE A 459 0.66 -3.70 -33.41
CA ILE A 459 0.86 -3.36 -32.00
C ILE A 459 1.70 -4.45 -31.36
N ILE A 460 2.83 -4.08 -30.77
CA ILE A 460 3.76 -5.01 -30.16
C ILE A 460 3.84 -4.72 -28.66
N LEU A 461 3.26 -5.60 -27.86
CA LEU A 461 3.30 -5.56 -26.41
C LEU A 461 4.48 -6.39 -25.93
N LYS A 462 5.39 -5.80 -25.17
CA LYS A 462 6.62 -6.44 -24.69
C LYS A 462 6.73 -6.42 -23.17
N GLY A 463 7.29 -7.49 -22.63
CA GLY A 463 7.60 -7.65 -21.22
C GLY A 463 6.36 -8.02 -20.41
N ASN A 464 6.19 -9.33 -20.19
CA ASN A 464 5.07 -9.92 -19.45
C ASN A 464 3.71 -9.39 -19.92
N ALA A 465 3.49 -9.41 -21.24
CA ALA A 465 2.25 -8.96 -21.84
C ALA A 465 1.10 -9.88 -21.43
N VAL A 466 0.07 -9.30 -20.84
CA VAL A 466 -1.16 -9.98 -20.45
C VAL A 466 -2.31 -9.28 -21.13
N VAL A 467 -3.05 -9.99 -21.97
CA VAL A 467 -4.25 -9.49 -22.65
C VAL A 467 -5.46 -10.24 -22.10
N THR A 468 -6.45 -9.50 -21.63
CA THR A 468 -7.71 -10.02 -21.10
C THR A 468 -8.86 -9.53 -21.96
N SER A 469 -9.74 -10.43 -22.39
CA SER A 469 -10.94 -10.11 -23.16
C SER A 469 -12.14 -10.83 -22.53
N GLY A 470 -12.94 -10.11 -21.74
CA GLY A 470 -13.98 -10.74 -20.92
C GLY A 470 -13.38 -11.72 -19.90
N LYS A 471 -13.67 -13.01 -20.04
CA LYS A 471 -13.09 -14.07 -19.18
C LYS A 471 -11.77 -14.63 -19.72
N ASP A 472 -11.49 -14.43 -21.00
CA ASP A 472 -10.35 -15.04 -21.67
C ASP A 472 -9.07 -14.27 -21.36
N LYS A 473 -7.98 -15.00 -21.12
CA LYS A 473 -6.68 -14.45 -20.74
C LYS A 473 -5.57 -15.04 -21.60
N VAL A 474 -4.77 -14.17 -22.20
CA VAL A 474 -3.60 -14.50 -23.01
C VAL A 474 -2.37 -13.89 -22.35
N GLU A 475 -1.34 -14.70 -22.10
CA GLU A 475 -0.08 -14.28 -21.46
C GLU A 475 1.11 -14.69 -22.33
N GLY A 476 2.07 -13.77 -22.50
CA GLY A 476 3.32 -14.01 -23.22
C GLY A 476 4.39 -12.95 -22.94
N ASP A 477 5.62 -13.20 -23.35
CA ASP A 477 6.69 -12.19 -23.23
C ASP A 477 6.52 -11.09 -24.28
N VAL A 478 6.12 -11.48 -25.51
CA VAL A 478 5.79 -10.57 -26.61
C VAL A 478 4.45 -10.97 -27.21
N VAL A 479 3.54 -10.02 -27.33
CA VAL A 479 2.26 -10.19 -28.05
C VAL A 479 2.22 -9.17 -29.18
N THR A 480 2.22 -9.67 -30.42
CA THR A 480 2.06 -8.84 -31.61
C THR A 480 0.65 -8.96 -32.14
N TYR A 481 -0.03 -7.84 -32.29
CA TYR A 481 -1.37 -7.75 -32.84
C TYR A 481 -1.34 -7.04 -34.20
N TYR A 482 -1.82 -7.73 -35.22
CA TYR A 482 -1.97 -7.22 -36.59
C TYR A 482 -3.40 -6.73 -36.76
N VAL A 483 -3.60 -5.42 -36.62
CA VAL A 483 -4.88 -4.70 -36.67
C VAL A 483 -5.61 -4.97 -37.97
N ASN A 484 -4.89 -4.91 -39.09
CA ASN A 484 -5.45 -5.10 -40.44
C ASN A 484 -5.86 -6.55 -40.74
N GLU A 485 -5.27 -7.52 -40.03
CA GLU A 485 -5.48 -8.95 -40.25
C GLU A 485 -6.35 -9.60 -39.17
N ASP A 486 -6.77 -8.84 -38.14
CA ASP A 486 -7.46 -9.36 -36.95
C ASP A 486 -6.73 -10.57 -36.32
N ARG A 487 -5.39 -10.55 -36.36
CA ARG A 487 -4.51 -11.67 -35.96
C ARG A 487 -3.63 -11.28 -34.79
N ALA A 488 -3.58 -12.12 -33.76
CA ALA A 488 -2.62 -12.02 -32.67
C ALA A 488 -1.58 -13.15 -32.73
N VAL A 489 -0.30 -12.81 -32.55
CA VAL A 489 0.83 -13.75 -32.46
C VAL A 489 1.49 -13.57 -31.10
N VAL A 490 1.61 -14.66 -30.34
CA VAL A 490 2.25 -14.65 -29.02
C VAL A 490 3.59 -15.37 -29.12
N THR A 491 4.66 -14.64 -28.83
CA THR A 491 6.02 -15.17 -28.83
C THR A 491 6.56 -15.14 -27.41
N ALA A 492 7.14 -16.25 -26.96
CA ALA A 492 7.86 -16.31 -25.69
C ALA A 492 9.37 -16.29 -25.96
N GLU A 493 10.13 -15.55 -25.15
CA GLU A 493 11.60 -15.53 -25.28
C GLU A 493 12.18 -16.79 -24.62
N LYS A 494 12.83 -17.65 -25.43
CA LYS A 494 13.81 -18.73 -25.17
C LYS A 494 13.83 -19.56 -23.86
N SER A 495 12.87 -19.43 -22.94
CA SER A 495 12.73 -20.27 -21.75
C SER A 495 11.33 -20.25 -21.11
N LYS A 496 10.37 -19.49 -21.65
CA LYS A 496 8.97 -19.46 -21.19
C LYS A 496 8.01 -20.00 -22.25
N LYS A 497 6.85 -20.51 -21.82
CA LYS A 497 5.76 -20.97 -22.71
C LYS A 497 4.69 -19.89 -22.78
N ALA A 498 4.17 -19.61 -23.98
CA ALA A 498 2.96 -18.81 -24.14
C ALA A 498 1.78 -19.55 -23.48
N LYS A 499 0.92 -18.83 -22.74
CA LYS A 499 -0.23 -19.42 -22.05
C LYS A 499 -1.51 -18.72 -22.48
N VAL A 500 -2.48 -19.52 -22.90
CA VAL A 500 -3.83 -19.04 -23.23
C VAL A 500 -4.82 -19.78 -22.35
N THR A 501 -5.71 -19.05 -21.69
CA THR A 501 -6.82 -19.59 -20.89
C THR A 501 -8.12 -19.08 -21.50
N ILE A 502 -8.89 -19.98 -22.11
CA ILE A 502 -10.20 -19.69 -22.73
C ILE A 502 -11.28 -20.31 -21.87
N TYR A 503 -12.30 -19.53 -21.50
CA TYR A 503 -13.44 -20.04 -20.74
C TYR A 503 -14.63 -20.25 -21.66
N PRO A 504 -15.21 -21.46 -21.74
CA PRO A 504 -16.38 -21.70 -22.57
C PRO A 504 -17.59 -20.90 -22.04
N GLN A 505 -18.29 -20.23 -22.96
CA GLN A 505 -19.57 -19.58 -22.67
C GLN A 505 -20.60 -20.71 -22.42
N LYS A 506 -21.25 -20.72 -21.24
CA LYS A 506 -22.44 -21.55 -21.05
C LYS A 506 -23.56 -20.90 -21.84
N ASN A 507 -24.03 -21.59 -22.89
CA ASN A 507 -25.23 -21.24 -23.64
C ASN A 507 -26.48 -21.31 -22.76
#